data_AF-A0A959G621-F1
#
_entry.id   AF-A0A959G621-F1
#
_cell.length_a   1.000
_cell.length_b   1.000
_cell.length_c   1.000
_cell.angle_alpha   90.00
_cell.angle_beta   90.00
_cell.angle_gamma   90.00
#
_symmetry.space_group_name_H-M   'P 1'
#
loop_
_entity.id
_entity.type
_entity.pdbx_description
1 polymer ?
#
loop_
_entity_poly.entity_id
_entity_poly.type
_entity_poly.pdbx_seq_one_letter_code
_entity_poly.pdbx_strand_id
1 'polypeptide(L)'
;MIIQNAFIKGESLIAAILSKMSGIGIVQRRFISNILMLVLSIRGRINFLQLERYGTMSERSYRDHCSNELIIGFDRSYITKTGKCTPGIGYFFSGCSGKYVRGLEIGCYRVIDVKQHTAYHLYAKQSKPTGKHQKAEKLMDPHIYLLENGLSILIMQTKI
;
A
#
# COMPACT_ATOMS: atom_id res chain seq x y z
N MET A 1 14.18 7.16 26.09
CA MET A 1 13.38 5.92 26.28
C MET A 1 11.91 6.16 25.90
N ILE A 2 11.61 6.51 24.64
CA ILE A 2 10.24 6.77 24.14
C ILE A 2 9.88 5.81 22.99
N ILE A 3 10.87 5.49 22.14
CA ILE A 3 10.70 4.64 20.95
C ILE A 3 10.31 3.20 21.31
N GLN A 4 10.95 2.59 22.32
CA GLN A 4 10.62 1.22 22.76
C GLN A 4 9.17 1.12 23.26
N ASN A 5 8.66 2.16 23.93
CA ASN A 5 7.29 2.15 24.46
C ASN A 5 6.24 2.18 23.33
N ALA A 6 6.47 2.97 22.28
CA ALA A 6 5.60 3.02 21.11
C ALA A 6 5.59 1.69 20.34
N PHE A 7 6.77 1.06 20.18
CA PHE A 7 6.89 -0.22 19.49
C PHE A 7 6.15 -1.35 20.23
N ILE A 8 6.36 -1.48 21.55
CA ILE A 8 5.68 -2.48 22.39
C ILE A 8 4.15 -2.28 22.37
N LYS A 9 3.70 -1.03 22.42
CA LYS A 9 2.26 -0.70 22.29
C LYS A 9 1.71 -1.12 20.94
N GLY A 10 2.46 -0.85 19.85
CA GLY A 10 2.10 -1.26 18.50
C GLY A 10 1.97 -2.78 18.37
N GLU A 11 2.97 -3.53 18.83
CA GLU A 11 2.94 -4.99 18.82
C GLU A 11 1.77 -5.55 19.62
N SER A 12 1.54 -5.03 20.83
CA SER A 12 0.44 -5.47 21.70
C SER A 12 -0.92 -5.22 21.05
N LEU A 13 -1.09 -4.06 20.41
CA LEU A 13 -2.32 -3.70 19.70
C LEU A 13 -2.55 -4.62 18.49
N ILE A 14 -1.52 -4.82 17.66
CA ILE A 14 -1.63 -5.68 16.47
C ILE A 14 -1.93 -7.12 16.89
N ALA A 15 -1.25 -7.65 17.91
CA ALA A 15 -1.51 -8.98 18.43
C ALA A 15 -2.96 -9.13 18.94
N ALA A 16 -3.49 -8.12 19.64
CA ALA A 16 -4.86 -8.11 20.12
C ALA A 16 -5.92 -8.00 18.99
N ILE A 17 -5.59 -7.36 17.87
CA ILE A 17 -6.45 -7.34 16.68
C ILE A 17 -6.42 -8.71 15.99
N LEU A 18 -5.22 -9.25 15.75
CA LEU A 18 -5.05 -10.54 15.08
C LEU A 18 -5.62 -11.72 15.86
N SER A 19 -5.67 -11.64 17.20
CA SER A 19 -6.30 -12.67 18.03
C SER A 19 -7.81 -12.74 17.87
N LYS A 20 -8.46 -11.66 17.43
CA LYS A 20 -9.90 -11.60 17.17
C LYS A 20 -10.29 -12.07 15.77
N MET A 21 -9.32 -12.30 14.88
CA MET A 21 -9.56 -12.72 13.51
C MET A 21 -9.64 -14.26 13.42
N SER A 22 -10.79 -14.78 12.98
CA SER A 22 -10.96 -16.20 12.64
C SER A 22 -10.33 -16.53 11.28
N GLY A 23 -9.84 -17.76 11.10
CA GLY A 23 -9.35 -18.26 9.80
C GLY A 23 -7.88 -17.96 9.48
N ILE A 24 -7.15 -17.27 10.37
CA ILE A 24 -5.71 -17.02 10.21
C ILE A 24 -4.91 -18.04 11.04
N GLY A 25 -3.86 -18.62 10.48
CA GLY A 25 -2.97 -19.54 11.19
C GLY A 25 -2.00 -18.83 12.15
N ILE A 26 -1.37 -19.56 13.08
CA ILE A 26 -0.36 -18.98 14.01
C ILE A 26 0.84 -18.41 13.25
N VAL A 27 1.33 -19.13 12.23
CA VAL A 27 2.45 -18.70 11.39
C VAL A 27 2.09 -17.43 10.62
N GLN A 28 0.90 -17.40 10.01
CA GLN A 28 0.40 -16.24 9.28
C GLN A 28 0.18 -15.03 10.20
N ARG A 29 -0.35 -15.22 11.41
CA ARG A 29 -0.45 -14.14 12.42
C ARG A 29 0.91 -13.54 12.76
N ARG A 30 1.92 -14.38 12.99
CA ARG A 30 3.29 -13.91 13.28
C ARG A 30 3.85 -13.11 12.11
N PHE A 31 3.65 -13.61 10.89
CA PHE A 31 4.08 -12.91 9.69
C PHE A 31 3.40 -11.55 9.52
N ILE A 32 2.07 -11.50 9.64
CA ILE A 32 1.29 -10.26 9.53
C ILE A 32 1.74 -9.25 10.60
N SER A 33 1.97 -9.71 11.84
CA SER A 33 2.48 -8.85 12.91
C SER A 33 3.84 -8.25 12.56
N ASN A 34 4.76 -9.09 12.07
CA ASN A 34 6.11 -8.67 11.71
C ASN A 34 6.08 -7.66 10.54
N ILE A 35 5.38 -7.98 9.45
CA ILE A 35 5.34 -7.11 8.27
C ILE A 35 4.64 -5.78 8.57
N LEU A 36 3.58 -5.76 9.37
CA LEU A 36 2.89 -4.52 9.75
C LEU A 36 3.80 -3.61 10.59
N MET A 37 4.51 -4.16 11.58
CA MET A 37 5.46 -3.38 12.37
C MET A 37 6.57 -2.79 11.52
N LEU A 38 7.10 -3.55 10.56
CA LEU A 38 8.13 -3.08 9.63
C LEU A 38 7.61 -2.00 8.70
N VAL A 39 6.44 -2.17 8.09
CA VAL A 39 5.83 -1.18 7.20
C VAL A 39 5.57 0.14 7.92
N LEU A 40 5.19 0.09 9.19
CA LEU A 40 4.96 1.29 10.00
C LEU A 40 6.25 1.96 10.49
N SER A 41 7.35 1.19 10.58
CA SER A 41 8.62 1.65 11.16
C SER A 41 9.65 2.09 10.11
N ILE A 42 9.64 1.49 8.92
CA ILE A 42 10.59 1.79 7.84
C ILE A 42 10.12 3.05 7.09
N ARG A 43 10.98 4.07 7.06
CA ARG A 43 10.73 5.29 6.27
C ARG A 43 11.23 5.11 4.83
N GLY A 44 10.34 5.30 3.85
CA GLY A 44 10.69 5.32 2.44
C GLY A 44 10.13 4.14 1.66
N ARG A 45 10.89 3.66 0.66
CA ARG A 45 10.44 2.54 -0.19
C ARG A 45 10.62 1.22 0.55
N ILE A 46 9.57 0.43 0.66
CA ILE A 46 9.58 -0.89 1.27
C ILE A 46 9.70 -1.93 0.15
N ASN A 47 10.70 -2.79 0.25
CA ASN A 47 10.89 -3.97 -0.61
C ASN A 47 11.40 -5.13 0.24
N PHE A 48 11.43 -6.36 -0.29
CA PHE A 48 11.82 -7.54 0.48
C PHE A 48 13.24 -7.45 1.08
N LEU A 49 14.20 -6.83 0.40
CA LEU A 49 15.54 -6.60 0.94
C LEU A 49 15.54 -5.62 2.13
N GLN A 50 14.66 -4.61 2.13
CA GLN A 50 14.47 -3.73 3.28
C GLN A 50 13.78 -4.47 4.44
N LEU A 51 12.81 -5.35 4.15
CA LEU A 51 12.15 -6.17 5.18
C LEU A 51 13.12 -7.15 5.82
N GLU A 52 14.05 -7.74 5.06
CA GLU A 52 15.14 -8.54 5.60
C GLU A 52 16.10 -7.69 6.43
N ARG A 53 16.53 -6.53 5.92
CA ARG A 53 17.47 -5.63 6.61
C ARG A 53 16.99 -5.19 7.99
N TYR A 54 15.71 -4.85 8.12
CA TYR A 54 15.14 -4.31 9.36
C TYR A 54 14.32 -5.32 10.15
N GLY A 55 14.03 -6.49 9.57
CA GLY A 55 13.21 -7.52 10.18
C GLY A 55 14.02 -8.73 10.63
N THR A 56 13.29 -9.81 10.93
CA THR A 56 13.86 -11.02 11.53
C THR A 56 13.84 -12.22 10.59
N MET A 57 13.27 -12.07 9.40
CA MET A 57 13.12 -13.13 8.41
C MET A 57 14.01 -12.83 7.20
N SER A 58 14.43 -13.88 6.48
CA SER A 58 15.16 -13.68 5.24
C SER A 58 14.25 -13.10 4.16
N GLU A 59 14.85 -12.45 3.16
CA GLU A 59 14.17 -11.92 1.99
C GLU A 59 13.25 -12.97 1.34
N ARG A 60 13.79 -14.18 1.16
CA ARG A 60 13.08 -15.35 0.65
C ARG A 60 11.87 -15.72 1.51
N SER A 61 11.99 -15.68 2.83
CA SER A 61 10.88 -16.04 3.71
C SER A 61 9.71 -15.05 3.60
N TYR A 62 9.97 -13.77 3.31
CA TYR A 62 8.89 -12.81 3.03
C TYR A 62 8.19 -13.08 1.70
N ARG A 63 8.92 -13.55 0.70
CA ARG A 63 8.35 -13.93 -0.61
C ARG A 63 7.53 -15.19 -0.52
N ASP A 64 8.09 -16.22 0.08
CA ASP A 64 7.47 -17.55 0.20
C ASP A 64 6.22 -17.53 1.09
N HIS A 65 6.02 -16.45 1.85
CA HIS A 65 4.78 -16.25 2.59
C HIS A 65 3.62 -15.82 1.68
N CYS A 66 3.84 -15.23 0.51
CA CYS A 66 2.78 -14.99 -0.45
C CYS A 66 2.43 -16.30 -1.16
N SER A 67 1.15 -16.54 -1.38
CA SER A 67 0.67 -17.67 -2.16
C SER A 67 0.91 -17.46 -3.66
N ASN A 68 0.64 -18.50 -4.45
CA ASN A 68 0.78 -18.47 -5.90
C ASN A 68 -0.44 -17.85 -6.62
N GLU A 69 -1.48 -17.42 -5.90
CA GLU A 69 -2.68 -16.83 -6.49
C GLU A 69 -2.84 -15.37 -6.03
N LEU A 70 -2.27 -14.47 -6.83
CA LEU A 70 -2.16 -13.05 -6.53
C LEU A 70 -2.96 -12.22 -7.55
N ILE A 71 -3.71 -11.24 -7.06
CA ILE A 71 -4.45 -10.27 -7.85
C ILE A 71 -3.88 -8.88 -7.55
N ILE A 72 -3.74 -8.02 -8.57
CA ILE A 72 -3.42 -6.61 -8.37
C ILE A 72 -4.73 -5.83 -8.23
N GLY A 73 -4.96 -5.27 -7.05
CA GLY A 73 -6.05 -4.33 -6.79
C GLY A 73 -5.58 -2.90 -6.98
N PHE A 74 -6.42 -2.06 -7.58
CA PHE A 74 -6.19 -0.62 -7.69
C PHE A 74 -7.39 0.15 -7.17
N ASP A 75 -7.12 1.15 -6.31
CA ASP A 75 -8.13 2.03 -5.75
C ASP A 75 -7.65 3.50 -5.77
N ARG A 76 -8.58 4.44 -6.00
CA ARG A 76 -8.31 5.88 -5.99
C ARG A 76 -8.91 6.49 -4.74
N SER A 77 -8.09 7.20 -3.97
CA SER A 77 -8.55 7.92 -2.78
C SER A 77 -8.45 9.43 -3.00
N TYR A 78 -9.58 10.12 -2.81
CA TYR A 78 -9.65 11.58 -2.81
C TYR A 78 -9.25 12.15 -1.44
N ILE A 79 -8.44 13.21 -1.45
CA ILE A 79 -8.05 13.95 -0.26
C ILE A 79 -8.44 15.41 -0.42
N THR A 80 -9.32 15.88 0.47
CA THR A 80 -9.71 17.29 0.52
C THR A 80 -8.49 18.16 0.81
N LYS A 81 -8.24 19.16 -0.04
CA LYS A 81 -7.12 20.10 0.17
C LYS A 81 -7.45 21.52 -0.25
N THR A 82 -7.16 22.46 0.64
CA THR A 82 -7.27 23.91 0.45
C THR A 82 -5.91 24.54 0.17
N GLY A 83 -5.91 25.76 -0.39
CA GLY A 83 -4.70 26.50 -0.76
C GLY A 83 -4.16 26.17 -2.16
N LYS A 84 -3.07 26.83 -2.58
CA LYS A 84 -2.48 26.70 -3.92
C LYS A 84 -1.06 26.12 -3.93
N CYS A 85 -0.41 26.05 -2.77
CA CYS A 85 1.01 25.72 -2.68
C CYS A 85 1.30 24.21 -2.60
N THR A 86 0.28 23.35 -2.51
CA THR A 86 0.50 21.90 -2.53
C THR A 86 0.62 21.41 -3.98
N PRO A 87 1.74 20.79 -4.38
CA PRO A 87 1.90 20.24 -5.71
C PRO A 87 0.80 19.21 -6.02
N GLY A 88 0.39 19.16 -7.29
CA GLY A 88 -0.59 18.18 -7.76
C GLY A 88 -2.03 18.41 -7.32
N ILE A 89 -2.39 19.62 -6.86
CA ILE A 89 -3.79 20.00 -6.68
C ILE A 89 -4.51 20.03 -8.03
N GLY A 90 -5.65 19.33 -8.12
CA GLY A 90 -6.52 19.26 -9.28
C GLY A 90 -7.98 19.09 -8.90
N TYR A 91 -8.80 18.69 -9.88
CA TYR A 91 -10.18 18.28 -9.66
C TYR A 91 -10.27 16.76 -9.82
N PHE A 92 -10.70 16.08 -8.76
CA PHE A 92 -10.77 14.63 -8.70
C PHE A 92 -12.13 14.21 -8.13
N PHE A 93 -12.59 13.00 -8.46
CA PHE A 93 -13.89 12.52 -8.00
C PHE A 93 -13.86 12.23 -6.50
N SER A 94 -14.77 12.84 -5.74
CA SER A 94 -14.98 12.56 -4.33
C SER A 94 -16.20 11.66 -4.18
N GLY A 95 -16.00 10.42 -3.72
CA GLY A 95 -17.10 9.49 -3.44
C GLY A 95 -18.09 10.04 -2.43
N CYS A 96 -17.62 10.72 -1.38
CA CYS A 96 -18.48 11.34 -0.37
C CYS A 96 -19.33 12.49 -0.93
N SER A 97 -18.84 13.23 -1.93
CA SER A 97 -19.57 14.36 -2.52
C SER A 97 -20.33 13.99 -3.80
N GLY A 98 -20.13 12.79 -4.34
CA GLY A 98 -20.69 12.32 -5.60
C GLY A 98 -20.27 13.14 -6.83
N LYS A 99 -19.18 13.92 -6.75
CA LYS A 99 -18.76 14.83 -7.82
C LYS A 99 -17.26 15.09 -7.82
N TYR A 100 -16.79 15.69 -8.92
CA TYR A 100 -15.42 16.18 -9.00
C TYR A 100 -15.25 17.43 -8.13
N VAL A 101 -14.34 17.35 -7.15
CA VAL A 101 -14.04 18.41 -6.20
C VAL A 101 -12.55 18.73 -6.26
N ARG A 102 -12.20 19.99 -6.01
CA ARG A 102 -10.82 20.42 -5.94
C ARG A 102 -10.12 19.74 -4.76
N GLY A 103 -8.97 19.10 -4.99
CA GLY A 103 -8.21 18.40 -3.95
C GLY A 103 -7.01 17.66 -4.52
N LEU A 104 -6.62 16.58 -3.84
CA LEU A 104 -5.62 15.63 -4.29
C LEU A 104 -6.27 14.26 -4.56
N GLU A 105 -5.61 13.45 -5.36
CA GLU A 105 -5.91 12.03 -5.50
C GLU A 105 -4.63 11.23 -5.27
N ILE A 106 -4.76 10.14 -4.53
CA ILE A 106 -3.72 9.12 -4.40
C ILE A 106 -4.24 7.83 -5.03
N GLY A 107 -3.51 7.31 -6.01
CA GLY A 107 -3.71 5.96 -6.52
C GLY A 107 -2.98 4.97 -5.62
N CYS A 108 -3.71 3.98 -5.09
CA CYS A 108 -3.18 2.92 -4.26
C CYS A 108 -3.28 1.58 -5.01
N TYR A 109 -2.15 0.90 -5.13
CA TYR A 109 -2.03 -0.46 -5.62
C TYR A 109 -1.82 -1.41 -4.44
N ARG A 110 -2.49 -2.55 -4.51
CA ARG A 110 -2.40 -3.63 -3.54
C ARG A 110 -2.18 -4.95 -4.23
N VAL A 111 -1.39 -5.82 -3.62
CA VAL A 111 -1.34 -7.22 -3.99
C VAL A 111 -2.32 -7.95 -3.09
N ILE A 112 -3.34 -8.55 -3.67
CA ILE A 112 -4.36 -9.33 -2.98
C ILE A 112 -3.96 -10.80 -3.14
N ASP A 113 -3.64 -11.44 -2.03
CA ASP A 113 -3.44 -12.87 -1.96
C ASP A 113 -4.79 -13.56 -1.71
N VAL A 114 -5.27 -14.28 -2.73
CA VAL A 114 -6.60 -14.90 -2.73
C VAL A 114 -6.67 -16.01 -1.68
N LYS A 115 -5.63 -16.85 -1.61
CA LYS A 115 -5.60 -18.01 -0.70
C LYS A 115 -5.45 -17.59 0.76
N GLN A 116 -4.76 -16.48 1.00
CA GLN A 116 -4.61 -15.93 2.34
C GLN A 116 -5.73 -14.96 2.73
N HIS A 117 -6.66 -14.67 1.82
CA HIS A 117 -7.71 -13.67 1.99
C HIS A 117 -7.17 -12.33 2.53
N THR A 118 -5.98 -11.92 2.06
CA THR A 118 -5.25 -10.76 2.61
C THR A 118 -4.77 -9.85 1.48
N ALA A 119 -4.91 -8.53 1.67
CA ALA A 119 -4.40 -7.53 0.74
C ALA A 119 -3.20 -6.80 1.34
N TYR A 120 -2.06 -6.88 0.67
CA TYR A 120 -0.81 -6.20 1.01
C TYR A 120 -0.68 -4.89 0.25
N HIS A 121 -0.17 -3.85 0.93
CA HIS A 121 0.16 -2.59 0.26
C HIS A 121 1.34 -2.79 -0.68
N LEU A 122 1.17 -2.47 -1.96
CA LEU A 122 2.25 -2.54 -2.95
C LEU A 122 2.89 -1.17 -3.17
N TYR A 123 2.05 -0.20 -3.50
CA TYR A 123 2.49 1.13 -3.88
C TYR A 123 1.35 2.13 -3.74
N ALA A 124 1.66 3.34 -3.29
CA ALA A 124 0.77 4.48 -3.43
C ALA A 124 1.54 5.67 -3.97
N LYS A 125 0.91 6.40 -4.89
CA LYS A 125 1.47 7.63 -5.44
C LYS A 125 0.36 8.60 -5.79
N GLN A 126 0.65 9.86 -5.58
CA GLN A 126 -0.23 10.95 -5.95
C GLN A 126 -0.45 10.98 -7.47
N SER A 127 -1.71 11.04 -7.88
CA SER A 127 -2.08 11.26 -9.28
C SER A 127 -1.74 12.68 -9.70
N LYS A 128 -1.21 12.83 -10.93
CA LYS A 128 -0.98 14.17 -11.49
C LYS A 128 -2.30 14.73 -12.01
N PRO A 129 -2.63 16.00 -11.73
CA PRO A 129 -3.83 16.61 -12.25
C PRO A 129 -3.71 16.76 -13.78
N THR A 130 -4.63 16.14 -14.49
CA THR A 130 -4.88 16.41 -15.90
C THR A 130 -5.79 17.65 -16.00
N GLY A 131 -5.70 18.42 -17.09
CA GLY A 131 -6.47 19.68 -17.26
C GLY A 131 -7.99 19.50 -17.05
N LYS A 132 -8.70 20.60 -16.77
CA LYS A 132 -10.09 20.67 -16.25
C LYS A 132 -11.15 19.80 -16.96
N HIS A 133 -10.92 19.37 -18.19
CA HIS A 133 -11.78 18.45 -18.94
C HIS A 133 -10.91 17.55 -19.80
N GLN A 134 -10.81 16.27 -19.48
CA GLN A 134 -10.10 15.33 -20.36
C GLN A 134 -10.88 14.03 -20.53
N LYS A 135 -10.91 13.56 -21.78
CA LYS A 135 -11.42 12.25 -22.20
C LYS A 135 -10.72 11.15 -21.40
N ALA A 136 -11.41 10.02 -21.19
CA ALA A 136 -10.94 8.88 -20.40
C ALA A 136 -9.49 8.43 -20.74
N GLU A 137 -9.08 8.55 -22.00
CA GLU A 137 -7.74 8.22 -22.48
C GLU A 137 -6.62 8.99 -21.75
N LYS A 138 -6.77 10.30 -21.53
CA LYS A 138 -5.71 11.09 -20.87
C LYS A 138 -5.68 10.91 -19.35
N LEU A 139 -6.78 10.44 -18.77
CA LEU A 139 -6.78 9.96 -17.38
C LEU A 139 -6.01 8.64 -17.28
N MET A 140 -5.94 7.86 -18.35
CA MET A 140 -5.23 6.58 -18.37
C MET A 140 -3.72 6.77 -18.30
N ASP A 141 -3.13 7.83 -18.88
CA ASP A 141 -1.67 8.03 -18.91
C ASP A 141 -1.02 8.10 -17.51
N PRO A 142 -1.53 8.87 -16.53
CA PRO A 142 -1.03 8.79 -15.16
C PRO A 142 -1.15 7.39 -14.56
N HIS A 143 -2.21 6.64 -14.88
CA HIS A 143 -2.44 5.31 -14.32
C HIS A 143 -1.61 4.22 -14.99
N ILE A 144 -1.37 4.30 -16.31
CA ILE A 144 -0.43 3.45 -17.03
C ILE A 144 0.98 3.71 -16.51
N TYR A 145 1.39 4.98 -16.36
CA TYR A 145 2.69 5.29 -15.76
C TYR A 145 2.81 4.73 -14.33
N LEU A 146 1.75 4.84 -13.52
CA LEU A 146 1.70 4.23 -12.19
C LEU A 146 1.78 2.71 -12.24
N LEU A 147 1.07 2.07 -13.16
CA LEU A 147 1.08 0.63 -13.41
C LEU A 147 2.45 0.17 -13.87
N GLU A 148 3.08 0.82 -14.84
CA GLU A 148 4.42 0.48 -15.33
C GLU A 148 5.47 0.58 -14.23
N ASN A 149 5.42 1.63 -13.40
CA ASN A 149 6.32 1.77 -12.24
C ASN A 149 6.00 0.74 -11.14
N GLY A 150 4.73 0.43 -10.90
CA GLY A 150 4.30 -0.58 -9.94
C GLY A 150 4.62 -2.00 -10.39
N LEU A 151 4.45 -2.29 -11.68
CA LEU A 151 4.76 -3.55 -12.35
C LEU A 151 6.27 -3.76 -12.47
N SER A 152 7.07 -2.73 -12.70
CA SER A 152 8.53 -2.90 -12.67
C SER A 152 9.05 -3.14 -11.24
N ILE A 153 8.40 -2.57 -10.21
CA ILE A 153 8.62 -2.98 -8.82
C ILE A 153 8.20 -4.43 -8.62
N LEU A 154 7.02 -4.82 -9.11
CA LEU A 154 6.49 -6.18 -9.00
C LEU A 154 7.42 -7.18 -9.71
N ILE A 155 7.86 -6.92 -10.93
CA ILE A 155 8.78 -7.75 -11.73
C ILE A 155 10.15 -7.85 -11.08
N MET A 156 10.69 -6.75 -10.50
CA MET A 156 11.91 -6.83 -9.69
C MET A 156 11.70 -7.59 -8.38
N GLN A 157 10.47 -7.56 -7.84
CA GLN A 157 10.00 -8.31 -6.69
C GLN A 157 9.39 -9.68 -7.05
N THR A 158 9.44 -10.14 -8.29
CA THR A 158 8.95 -11.47 -8.72
C THR A 158 9.94 -12.14 -9.67
N LYS A 159 11.21 -11.73 -9.65
CA LYS A 159 12.29 -12.60 -10.11
C LYS A 159 12.35 -13.81 -9.20
N ILE A 160 11.55 -14.81 -9.59
CA ILE A 160 11.92 -16.22 -9.62
C ILE A 160 13.31 -16.33 -10.25
#